data_AF-A0A7W1VZF9-F1
#
_entry.id   AF-A0A7W1VZF9-F1
#
_cell.length_a   1.000
_cell.length_b   1.000
_cell.length_c   1.000
_cell.angle_alpha   90.00
_cell.angle_beta   90.00
_cell.angle_gamma   90.00
#
_symmetry.space_group_name_H-M   'P 1'
#
loop_
_entity.id
_entity.type
_entity.pdbx_description
1 polymer ?
#
loop_
_entity_poly.entity_id
_entity_poly.type
_entity_poly.pdbx_seq_one_letter_code
_entity_poly.pdbx_strand_id
1 'polypeptide(L)'
;MRRSIIIAVVFFIFLAPATTFSQAKKEAWTIAAIPSSIRIDPVTNKVIEDRFLSNKTVASSVASRNWIYDGTKVKLSAAKGEYVSFQVLLTNRSATPLKGIAIDMSSFKKDDSVWDIEPELFLEWSVEVKTPSTGYPKATLGNGWYPDALIPMQYIQQKPVTQSNGWVYPLQLPDFNNRIDKQISQIFWVDQYIPLDASPGTYTAEVEVTIDNIVKKIPVEINIWNFTVPNENNLKASLQHEG
;
A
#
# COMPACT_ATOMS: atom_id res chain seq x y z
N MET A 1 63.66 -0.08 66.90
CA MET A 1 62.70 0.91 66.35
C MET A 1 62.45 0.60 64.88
N ARG A 2 61.36 -0.12 64.55
CA ARG A 2 61.00 -0.47 63.16
C ARG A 2 59.95 0.53 62.66
N ARG A 3 60.23 1.19 61.53
CA ARG A 3 59.31 2.11 60.83
C ARG A 3 58.44 1.31 59.85
N SER A 4 57.13 1.45 59.95
CA SER A 4 56.17 0.85 59.00
C SER A 4 55.84 1.85 57.89
N ILE A 5 55.97 1.40 56.64
CA ILE A 5 55.63 2.14 55.42
C ILE A 5 54.19 1.78 55.03
N ILE A 6 53.34 2.79 54.82
CA ILE A 6 51.97 2.62 54.30
C ILE A 6 52.03 2.81 52.79
N ILE A 7 51.65 1.79 52.03
CA ILE A 7 51.50 1.82 50.57
C ILE A 7 50.05 2.16 50.24
N ALA A 8 49.81 3.27 49.56
CA ALA A 8 48.50 3.63 49.03
C ALA A 8 48.29 2.98 47.65
N VAL A 9 47.26 2.13 47.54
CA VAL A 9 46.85 1.50 46.27
C VAL A 9 45.80 2.39 45.62
N VAL A 10 46.11 2.93 44.44
CA VAL A 10 45.18 3.73 43.62
C VAL A 10 44.47 2.79 42.65
N PHE A 11 43.15 2.65 42.80
CA PHE A 11 42.30 1.95 41.84
C PHE A 11 41.96 2.86 40.67
N PHE A 12 42.45 2.55 39.47
CA PHE A 12 41.98 3.15 38.22
C PHE A 12 40.71 2.43 37.75
N ILE A 13 39.57 3.13 37.82
CA ILE A 13 38.32 2.68 37.22
C ILE A 13 38.35 3.06 35.74
N PHE A 14 38.49 2.08 34.85
CA PHE A 14 38.27 2.27 33.42
C PHE A 14 36.77 2.36 33.14
N LEU A 15 36.27 3.56 32.87
CA LEU A 15 34.94 3.76 32.28
C LEU A 15 35.01 3.38 30.80
N ALA A 16 34.46 2.22 30.43
CA ALA A 16 34.17 1.91 29.04
C ALA A 16 32.99 2.79 28.56
N PRO A 17 33.06 3.41 27.37
CA PRO A 17 31.92 4.16 26.84
C PRO A 17 30.78 3.19 26.54
N ALA A 18 29.66 3.36 27.23
CA ALA A 18 28.43 2.65 26.92
C ALA A 18 27.97 3.08 25.53
N THR A 19 28.12 2.20 24.54
CA THR A 19 27.49 2.34 23.23
C THR A 19 25.98 2.24 23.43
N THR A 20 25.33 3.39 23.44
CA THR A 20 23.87 3.47 23.38
C THR A 20 23.44 2.96 22.01
N PHE A 21 22.93 1.73 21.96
CA PHE A 21 22.15 1.28 20.82
C PHE A 21 20.92 2.20 20.72
N SER A 22 20.94 3.11 19.76
CA SER A 22 19.76 3.89 19.39
C SER A 22 18.71 2.92 18.88
N GLN A 23 17.71 2.63 19.70
CA GLN A 23 16.54 1.87 19.27
C GLN A 23 15.83 2.72 18.22
N ALA A 24 15.96 2.34 16.94
CA ALA A 24 15.33 3.04 15.83
C ALA A 24 13.85 3.27 16.17
N LYS A 25 13.45 4.55 16.23
CA LYS A 25 12.08 4.95 16.54
C LYS A 25 11.17 4.30 15.49
N LYS A 26 10.35 3.33 15.93
CA LYS A 26 9.39 2.66 15.06
C LYS A 26 8.49 3.71 14.43
N GLU A 27 8.45 3.76 13.11
CA GLU A 27 7.66 4.75 12.37
C GLU A 27 6.17 4.63 12.72
N ALA A 28 5.49 5.76 12.87
CA ALA A 28 4.07 5.80 13.27
C ALA A 28 3.13 5.20 12.21
N TRP A 29 3.53 5.20 10.95
CA TRP A 29 2.81 4.62 9.83
C TRP A 29 3.80 4.18 8.75
N THR A 30 3.38 3.30 7.85
CA THR A 30 4.19 2.77 6.73
C THR A 30 3.35 2.67 5.47
N ILE A 31 4.00 2.75 4.30
CA ILE A 31 3.37 2.45 3.01
C ILE A 31 4.09 1.28 2.36
N ALA A 32 3.34 0.47 1.61
CA ALA A 32 3.84 -0.66 0.84
C ALA A 32 3.02 -0.80 -0.44
N ALA A 33 3.53 -1.56 -1.41
CA ALA A 33 2.77 -1.91 -2.61
C ALA A 33 2.40 -3.39 -2.62
N ILE A 34 1.17 -3.68 -3.01
CA ILE A 34 0.57 -5.01 -3.05
C ILE A 34 0.10 -5.29 -4.49
N PRO A 35 0.28 -6.53 -5.01
CA PRO A 35 -0.27 -6.92 -6.31
C PRO A 35 -1.81 -6.80 -6.32
N SER A 36 -2.37 -6.41 -7.46
CA SER A 36 -3.83 -6.33 -7.69
C SER A 36 -4.58 -7.65 -7.44
N SER A 37 -3.89 -8.78 -7.52
CA SER A 37 -4.47 -10.12 -7.32
C SER A 37 -4.54 -10.58 -5.86
N ILE A 38 -4.08 -9.76 -4.91
CA ILE A 38 -4.10 -10.08 -3.48
C ILE A 38 -5.13 -9.19 -2.79
N ARG A 39 -5.90 -9.78 -1.87
CA ARG A 39 -6.82 -9.03 -0.99
C ARG A 39 -6.27 -9.02 0.43
N ILE A 40 -6.22 -7.84 1.03
CA ILE A 40 -5.71 -7.64 2.39
C ILE A 40 -6.86 -7.36 3.35
N ASP A 41 -6.84 -8.04 4.49
CA ASP A 41 -7.72 -7.74 5.61
C ASP A 41 -7.27 -6.42 6.28
N PRO A 42 -8.11 -5.37 6.30
CA PRO A 42 -7.72 -4.03 6.77
C PRO A 42 -7.52 -3.94 8.29
N VAL A 43 -7.88 -4.98 9.05
CA VAL A 43 -7.72 -5.06 10.51
C VAL A 43 -6.44 -5.80 10.89
N THR A 44 -5.99 -6.74 10.06
CA THR A 44 -4.86 -7.63 10.40
C THR A 44 -3.67 -7.51 9.46
N ASN A 45 -3.82 -6.85 8.31
CA ASN A 45 -2.89 -6.85 7.18
C ASN A 45 -2.56 -8.24 6.64
N LYS A 46 -3.40 -9.24 6.91
CA LYS A 46 -3.20 -10.59 6.38
C LYS A 46 -3.86 -10.73 5.02
N VAL A 47 -3.27 -11.56 4.17
CA VAL A 47 -3.91 -12.00 2.93
C VAL A 47 -5.17 -12.79 3.29
N ILE A 48 -6.30 -12.46 2.66
CA ILE A 48 -7.59 -13.07 2.98
C ILE A 48 -7.62 -14.55 2.56
N GLU A 49 -7.00 -14.89 1.43
CA GLU A 49 -6.90 -16.25 0.90
C GLU A 49 -6.14 -17.19 1.84
N ASP A 50 -5.18 -16.67 2.62
CA ASP A 50 -4.39 -17.44 3.60
C ASP A 50 -5.23 -17.98 4.75
N ARG A 51 -6.47 -17.50 4.94
CA ARG A 51 -7.41 -18.06 5.93
C ARG A 51 -7.72 -19.54 5.66
N PHE A 52 -7.54 -20.01 4.41
CA PHE A 52 -7.91 -21.37 3.97
C PHE A 52 -6.73 -22.23 3.54
N LEU A 53 -5.57 -21.63 3.29
CA LEU A 53 -4.36 -22.37 2.99
C LEU A 53 -3.78 -22.93 4.28
N SER A 54 -3.55 -24.25 4.32
CA SER A 54 -2.93 -24.95 5.46
C SER A 54 -1.52 -24.44 5.80
N ASN A 55 -0.88 -23.70 4.88
CA ASN A 55 0.44 -23.09 5.04
C ASN A 55 0.36 -21.60 5.40
N LYS A 56 0.40 -21.31 6.70
CA LYS A 56 0.24 -19.97 7.31
C LYS A 56 1.42 -18.98 7.13
N THR A 57 2.36 -19.25 6.21
CA THR A 57 3.67 -18.56 6.21
C THR A 57 3.75 -17.36 5.26
N VAL A 58 2.73 -17.07 4.45
CA VAL A 58 2.83 -16.12 3.32
C VAL A 58 2.41 -14.68 3.71
N ALA A 59 1.41 -14.49 4.57
CA ALA A 59 0.85 -13.18 4.89
C ALA A 59 1.84 -12.12 5.44
N SER A 60 2.84 -12.50 6.25
CA SER A 60 3.75 -11.51 6.86
C SER A 60 4.78 -10.94 5.88
N SER A 61 5.00 -11.60 4.72
CA SER A 61 6.00 -11.13 3.75
C SER A 61 5.42 -10.21 2.69
N VAL A 62 4.14 -10.34 2.30
CA VAL A 62 3.64 -9.64 1.09
C VAL A 62 3.79 -8.12 1.16
N ALA A 63 3.51 -7.51 2.31
CA ALA A 63 3.65 -6.07 2.49
C ALA A 63 5.11 -5.59 2.63
N SER A 64 6.04 -6.47 2.99
CA SER A 64 7.47 -6.11 3.04
C SER A 64 8.17 -6.40 1.71
N ARG A 65 7.74 -7.45 0.99
CA ARG A 65 8.26 -7.86 -0.30
C ARG A 65 7.31 -8.84 -1.00
N ASN A 66 7.12 -8.65 -2.30
CA ASN A 66 6.36 -9.56 -3.17
C ASN A 66 6.95 -9.54 -4.60
N TRP A 67 6.24 -10.12 -5.57
CA TRP A 67 6.74 -10.23 -6.96
C TRP A 67 6.68 -8.93 -7.75
N ILE A 68 5.91 -7.92 -7.31
CA ILE A 68 5.95 -6.57 -7.90
C ILE A 68 6.67 -5.55 -7.01
N TYR A 69 6.92 -5.82 -5.74
CA TYR A 69 7.48 -4.86 -4.79
C TYR A 69 8.66 -5.44 -4.03
N ASP A 70 9.83 -4.79 -4.12
CA ASP A 70 11.06 -5.28 -3.47
C ASP A 70 11.27 -4.75 -2.04
N GLY A 71 10.29 -4.01 -1.51
CA GLY A 71 10.39 -3.33 -0.21
C GLY A 71 10.80 -1.86 -0.34
N THR A 72 11.22 -1.43 -1.53
CA THR A 72 11.56 -0.03 -1.81
C THR A 72 10.92 0.49 -3.09
N LYS A 73 10.72 -0.37 -4.08
CA LYS A 73 10.27 0.00 -5.42
C LYS A 73 9.28 -1.01 -6.00
N VAL A 74 8.31 -0.50 -6.76
CA VAL A 74 7.39 -1.30 -7.57
C VAL A 74 7.97 -1.54 -8.97
N LYS A 75 7.87 -2.78 -9.46
CA LYS A 75 8.31 -3.23 -10.79
C LYS A 75 7.17 -3.96 -11.48
N LEU A 76 6.68 -3.36 -12.56
CA LEU A 76 5.58 -3.85 -13.37
C LEU A 76 6.06 -4.14 -14.79
N SER A 77 5.26 -4.88 -15.53
CA SER A 77 5.46 -5.14 -16.95
C SER A 77 4.12 -4.99 -17.65
N ALA A 78 4.15 -4.39 -18.84
CA ALA A 78 2.94 -4.14 -19.58
C ALA A 78 3.11 -4.20 -21.10
N ALA A 79 2.02 -4.48 -21.79
CA ALA A 79 1.79 -4.29 -23.20
C ALA A 79 1.20 -2.90 -23.47
N LYS A 80 1.28 -2.45 -24.73
CA LYS A 80 0.58 -1.23 -25.16
C LYS A 80 -0.91 -1.50 -25.25
N GLY A 81 -1.75 -0.58 -24.80
CA GLY A 81 -3.22 -0.69 -24.88
C GLY A 81 -3.89 -1.46 -23.75
N GLU A 82 -3.16 -1.92 -22.73
CA GLU A 82 -3.76 -2.55 -21.55
C GLU A 82 -3.86 -1.60 -20.36
N TYR A 83 -4.60 -2.01 -19.33
CA TYR A 83 -4.53 -1.43 -18.00
C TYR A 83 -3.65 -2.30 -17.11
N VAL A 84 -2.75 -1.66 -16.35
CA VAL A 84 -1.98 -2.33 -15.31
C VAL A 84 -2.32 -1.73 -13.95
N SER A 85 -2.58 -2.64 -13.01
CA SER A 85 -3.09 -2.30 -11.70
C SER A 85 -2.19 -2.78 -10.57
N PHE A 86 -2.13 -2.01 -9.49
CA PHE A 86 -1.57 -2.44 -8.22
C PHE A 86 -2.24 -1.69 -7.06
N GLN A 87 -1.92 -2.08 -5.84
CA GLN A 87 -2.48 -1.48 -4.63
C GLN A 87 -1.38 -0.82 -3.80
N VAL A 88 -1.72 0.27 -3.13
CA VAL A 88 -0.90 0.96 -2.13
C VAL A 88 -1.52 0.72 -0.76
N LEU A 89 -0.79 0.06 0.13
CA LEU A 89 -1.21 -0.27 1.48
C LEU A 89 -0.64 0.75 2.47
N LEU A 90 -1.47 1.67 2.97
CA LEU A 90 -1.15 2.53 4.10
C LEU A 90 -1.46 1.78 5.40
N THR A 91 -0.47 1.65 6.30
CA THR A 91 -0.64 0.99 7.60
C THR A 91 -0.30 1.95 8.74
N ASN A 92 -1.24 2.13 9.67
CA ASN A 92 -1.00 2.79 10.94
C ASN A 92 -0.33 1.81 11.92
N ARG A 93 0.80 2.21 12.50
CA ARG A 93 1.58 1.44 13.48
C ARG A 93 1.52 2.05 14.88
N SER A 94 0.76 3.13 15.05
CA SER A 94 0.59 3.86 16.30
C SER A 94 -0.84 3.70 16.85
N ALA A 95 -1.04 4.11 18.11
CA ALA A 95 -2.37 4.17 18.71
C ALA A 95 -3.18 5.41 18.27
N THR A 96 -2.53 6.39 17.65
CA THR A 96 -3.17 7.64 17.24
C THR A 96 -3.73 7.50 15.83
N PRO A 97 -4.98 7.90 15.57
CA PRO A 97 -5.53 7.94 14.22
C PRO A 97 -4.69 8.82 13.29
N LEU A 98 -4.45 8.37 12.06
CA LEU A 98 -3.85 9.21 11.02
C LEU A 98 -4.94 10.09 10.42
N LYS A 99 -4.64 11.37 10.19
CA LYS A 99 -5.57 12.36 9.64
C LYS A 99 -4.88 13.16 8.52
N GLY A 100 -5.68 13.78 7.67
CA GLY A 100 -5.14 14.60 6.57
C GLY A 100 -4.32 13.75 5.60
N ILE A 101 -4.74 12.51 5.38
CA ILE A 101 -4.10 11.61 4.43
C ILE A 101 -4.34 12.17 3.03
N ALA A 102 -3.26 12.39 2.29
CA ALA A 102 -3.29 12.67 0.86
C ALA A 102 -2.47 11.61 0.14
N ILE A 103 -2.97 11.13 -0.99
CA ILE A 103 -2.26 10.22 -1.88
C ILE A 103 -2.30 10.78 -3.29
N ASP A 104 -1.18 10.68 -3.98
CA ASP A 104 -1.02 11.11 -5.37
C ASP A 104 -0.06 10.16 -6.09
N MET A 105 -0.05 10.20 -7.42
CA MET A 105 0.92 9.51 -8.24
C MET A 105 1.26 10.34 -9.47
N SER A 106 2.54 10.55 -9.71
CA SER A 106 3.01 11.25 -10.90
C SER A 106 2.78 10.43 -12.17
N SER A 107 2.51 11.11 -13.29
CA SER A 107 2.47 10.47 -14.60
C SER A 107 3.78 9.79 -14.94
N PHE A 108 3.68 8.64 -15.60
CA PHE A 108 4.85 7.90 -16.04
C PHE A 108 5.65 8.69 -17.07
N LYS A 109 6.97 8.66 -16.89
CA LYS A 109 7.93 9.30 -17.78
C LYS A 109 9.05 8.36 -18.20
N LYS A 110 9.55 8.56 -19.41
CA LYS A 110 10.75 7.94 -19.95
C LYS A 110 11.56 9.03 -20.65
N ASP A 111 12.80 9.22 -20.20
CA ASP A 111 13.65 10.33 -20.62
C ASP A 111 12.91 11.67 -20.42
N ASP A 112 12.80 12.50 -21.46
CA ASP A 112 12.05 13.76 -21.43
C ASP A 112 10.56 13.61 -21.80
N SER A 113 10.10 12.40 -22.13
CA SER A 113 8.70 12.14 -22.49
C SER A 113 7.89 11.76 -21.25
N VAL A 114 6.79 12.49 -21.02
CA VAL A 114 5.81 12.20 -19.97
C VAL A 114 4.51 11.80 -20.66
N TRP A 115 3.83 10.78 -20.15
CA TRP A 115 2.49 10.45 -20.61
C TRP A 115 1.49 11.52 -20.15
N ASP A 116 0.62 11.95 -21.07
CA ASP A 116 -0.51 12.84 -20.80
C ASP A 116 -1.73 12.09 -20.23
N ILE A 117 -1.50 10.87 -19.74
CA ILE A 117 -2.51 10.01 -19.12
C ILE A 117 -2.10 9.81 -17.67
N GLU A 118 -2.78 10.52 -16.78
CA GLU A 118 -2.57 10.43 -15.35
C GLU A 118 -3.01 9.04 -14.81
N PRO A 119 -2.32 8.51 -13.80
CA PRO A 119 -2.77 7.31 -13.10
C PRO A 119 -4.11 7.55 -12.40
N GLU A 120 -5.01 6.58 -12.46
CA GLU A 120 -6.28 6.62 -11.76
C GLU A 120 -6.12 6.04 -10.34
N LEU A 121 -6.52 6.80 -9.33
CA LEU A 121 -6.46 6.40 -7.93
C LEU A 121 -7.87 6.14 -7.40
N PHE A 122 -8.03 5.05 -6.64
CA PHE A 122 -9.29 4.69 -5.99
C PHE A 122 -9.04 4.36 -4.53
N LEU A 123 -9.97 4.75 -3.65
CA LEU A 123 -10.05 4.20 -2.30
C LEU A 123 -10.71 2.82 -2.38
N GLU A 124 -10.01 1.78 -1.93
CA GLU A 124 -10.56 0.43 -1.86
C GLU A 124 -11.41 0.29 -0.60
N TRP A 125 -12.73 0.24 -0.81
CA TRP A 125 -13.73 0.16 0.24
C TRP A 125 -14.03 -1.28 0.61
N SER A 126 -13.83 -1.62 1.88
CA SER A 126 -14.17 -2.94 2.41
C SER A 126 -15.62 -3.05 2.90
N VAL A 127 -16.23 -4.22 2.70
CA VAL A 127 -17.56 -4.59 3.20
C VAL A 127 -17.42 -5.76 4.18
N GLU A 128 -18.20 -5.74 5.26
CA GLU A 128 -18.21 -6.81 6.25
C GLU A 128 -19.16 -7.94 5.83
N VAL A 129 -18.60 -9.11 5.56
CA VAL A 129 -19.36 -10.35 5.37
C VAL A 129 -19.62 -10.96 6.75
N LYS A 130 -20.89 -10.91 7.17
CA LYS A 130 -21.36 -11.46 8.46
C LYS A 130 -21.92 -12.87 8.37
N THR A 131 -22.31 -13.28 7.17
CA THR A 131 -22.89 -14.59 6.91
C THR A 131 -22.21 -15.19 5.68
N PRO A 132 -21.63 -16.38 5.79
CA PRO A 132 -20.95 -17.00 4.67
C PRO A 132 -21.97 -17.46 3.62
N SER A 133 -21.63 -17.34 2.34
CA SER A 133 -22.45 -17.87 1.26
C SER A 133 -22.62 -19.39 1.40
N THR A 134 -23.87 -19.85 1.39
CA THR A 134 -24.23 -21.27 1.55
C THR A 134 -24.53 -21.98 0.24
N GLY A 135 -24.69 -21.24 -0.87
CA GLY A 135 -25.12 -21.77 -2.18
C GLY A 135 -24.09 -22.65 -2.89
N TYR A 136 -22.81 -22.56 -2.52
CA TYR A 136 -21.73 -23.41 -3.04
C TYR A 136 -20.83 -23.84 -1.87
N PRO A 137 -20.91 -25.11 -1.40
CA PRO A 137 -20.26 -25.59 -0.16
C PRO A 137 -18.73 -25.46 -0.07
N LYS A 138 -18.06 -24.95 -1.10
CA LYS A 138 -16.59 -24.81 -1.18
C LYS A 138 -16.11 -23.41 -1.63
N ALA A 139 -17.02 -22.45 -1.84
CA ALA A 139 -16.67 -21.14 -2.39
C ALA A 139 -16.53 -20.02 -1.35
N THR A 140 -16.98 -20.23 -0.11
CA THR A 140 -16.94 -19.16 0.90
C THR A 140 -15.57 -19.01 1.53
N LEU A 141 -15.08 -17.77 1.58
CA LEU A 141 -13.89 -17.38 2.36
C LEU A 141 -14.24 -17.04 3.82
N GLY A 142 -15.43 -17.41 4.28
CA GLY A 142 -15.90 -17.16 5.65
C GLY A 142 -16.30 -15.71 5.88
N ASN A 143 -16.39 -15.36 7.16
CA ASN A 143 -16.74 -14.01 7.60
C ASN A 143 -15.51 -13.10 7.65
N GLY A 144 -15.75 -11.79 7.60
CA GLY A 144 -14.74 -10.76 7.81
C GLY A 144 -14.89 -9.61 6.83
N TRP A 145 -13.88 -8.74 6.78
CA TRP A 145 -13.83 -7.61 5.86
C TRP A 145 -13.23 -8.05 4.52
N TYR A 146 -13.88 -7.66 3.43
CA TYR A 146 -13.45 -7.93 2.05
C TYR A 146 -13.47 -6.63 1.25
N PRO A 147 -12.45 -6.35 0.43
CA PRO A 147 -12.52 -5.25 -0.51
C PRO A 147 -13.57 -5.55 -1.58
N ASP A 148 -14.44 -4.59 -1.87
CA ASP A 148 -15.56 -4.78 -2.81
C ASP A 148 -15.66 -3.61 -3.80
N ALA A 149 -15.73 -2.37 -3.30
CA ALA A 149 -15.90 -1.20 -4.16
C ALA A 149 -14.61 -0.40 -4.30
N LEU A 150 -14.32 0.07 -5.52
CA LEU A 150 -13.29 1.06 -5.80
C LEU A 150 -13.94 2.43 -5.96
N ILE A 151 -13.70 3.32 -5.00
CA ILE A 151 -14.25 4.69 -5.01
C ILE A 151 -13.22 5.62 -5.66
N PRO A 152 -13.51 6.24 -6.83
CA PRO A 152 -12.52 7.07 -7.50
C PRO A 152 -12.15 8.29 -6.65
N MET A 153 -10.85 8.49 -6.41
CA MET A 153 -10.32 9.55 -5.55
C MET A 153 -10.67 10.94 -6.05
N GLN A 154 -10.80 11.13 -7.37
CA GLN A 154 -11.23 12.39 -7.98
C GLN A 154 -12.64 12.84 -7.54
N TYR A 155 -13.48 11.92 -7.08
CA TYR A 155 -14.82 12.22 -6.55
C TYR A 155 -14.87 12.27 -5.03
N ILE A 156 -13.76 11.96 -4.34
CA ILE A 156 -13.64 12.10 -2.88
C ILE A 156 -13.26 13.55 -2.56
N GLN A 157 -14.22 14.31 -2.05
CA GLN A 157 -14.01 15.71 -1.74
C GLN A 157 -13.14 15.89 -0.47
N GLN A 158 -11.83 15.99 -0.63
CA GLN A 158 -10.90 16.19 0.50
C GLN A 158 -10.67 17.65 0.90
N LYS A 159 -11.12 18.62 0.08
CA LYS A 159 -10.97 20.05 0.34
C LYS A 159 -12.34 20.74 0.43
N PRO A 160 -12.49 21.79 1.28
CA PRO A 160 -13.73 22.57 1.31
C PRO A 160 -14.01 23.19 -0.06
N VAL A 161 -15.27 23.15 -0.54
CA VAL A 161 -15.64 23.94 -1.72
C VAL A 161 -15.56 25.41 -1.33
N THR A 162 -15.00 26.24 -2.21
CA THR A 162 -14.85 27.70 -2.05
C THR A 162 -16.16 28.47 -1.84
N GLN A 163 -17.32 27.83 -2.04
CA GLN A 163 -18.63 28.42 -1.80
C GLN A 163 -19.39 27.62 -0.74
N SER A 164 -19.22 28.02 0.53
CA SER A 164 -20.01 27.68 1.72
C SER A 164 -20.20 26.20 2.10
N ASN A 165 -19.81 25.84 3.33
CA ASN A 165 -20.25 24.64 4.07
C ASN A 165 -20.18 23.30 3.32
N GLY A 166 -19.27 23.15 2.35
CA GLY A 166 -19.09 21.89 1.64
C GLY A 166 -18.63 20.79 2.60
N TRP A 167 -19.32 19.65 2.56
CA TRP A 167 -18.91 18.46 3.30
C TRP A 167 -17.58 17.96 2.76
N VAL A 168 -16.57 17.90 3.62
CA VAL A 168 -15.28 17.28 3.31
C VAL A 168 -15.35 15.82 3.73
N TYR A 169 -14.86 14.91 2.90
CA TYR A 169 -14.53 13.55 3.30
C TYR A 169 -13.16 13.58 3.99
N PRO A 170 -13.08 13.52 5.33
CA PRO A 170 -11.80 13.50 6.01
C PRO A 170 -11.18 12.12 5.78
N LEU A 171 -10.20 12.01 4.88
CA LEU A 171 -9.46 10.78 4.73
C LEU A 171 -8.60 10.57 5.98
N GLN A 172 -8.97 9.59 6.79
CA GLN A 172 -8.36 9.25 8.06
C GLN A 172 -8.30 7.72 8.25
N LEU A 173 -7.43 7.27 9.14
CA LEU A 173 -7.22 5.85 9.46
C LEU A 173 -7.20 5.66 10.98
N PRO A 174 -8.23 5.03 11.60
CA PRO A 174 -9.39 4.36 11.00
C PRO A 174 -10.34 5.29 10.24
N ASP A 175 -10.89 4.79 9.14
CA ASP A 175 -11.82 5.50 8.28
C ASP A 175 -13.18 5.64 8.99
N PHE A 176 -13.60 6.89 9.17
CA PHE A 176 -14.85 7.21 9.86
C PHE A 176 -16.09 6.73 9.10
N ASN A 177 -16.06 6.77 7.76
CA ASN A 177 -17.19 6.44 6.93
C ASN A 177 -17.28 4.92 6.69
N ASN A 178 -16.15 4.25 6.52
CA ASN A 178 -16.13 2.79 6.34
C ASN A 178 -16.44 2.03 7.64
N ARG A 179 -16.19 2.66 8.81
CA ARG A 179 -16.57 2.12 10.14
C ARG A 179 -16.03 0.72 10.40
N ILE A 180 -14.81 0.46 9.95
CA ILE A 180 -14.12 -0.81 10.20
C ILE A 180 -13.58 -0.80 11.63
N ASP A 181 -14.09 -1.69 12.47
CA ASP A 181 -13.60 -1.85 13.84
C ASP A 181 -12.13 -2.26 13.87
N LYS A 182 -11.32 -1.53 14.64
CA LYS A 182 -9.87 -1.75 14.80
C LYS A 182 -9.09 -1.72 13.48
N GLN A 183 -9.57 -0.96 12.49
CA GLN A 183 -8.85 -0.77 11.23
C GLN A 183 -7.42 -0.26 11.46
N ILE A 184 -6.45 -0.94 10.88
CA ILE A 184 -5.03 -0.55 10.92
C ILE A 184 -4.48 -0.21 9.56
N SER A 185 -5.19 -0.56 8.47
CA SER A 185 -4.79 -0.19 7.13
C SER A 185 -5.91 0.32 6.24
N GLN A 186 -5.49 1.15 5.29
CA GLN A 186 -6.31 1.66 4.20
C GLN A 186 -5.58 1.34 2.90
N ILE A 187 -6.34 0.84 1.93
CA ILE A 187 -5.80 0.41 0.64
C ILE A 187 -6.28 1.38 -0.43
N PHE A 188 -5.35 1.77 -1.30
CA PHE A 188 -5.65 2.57 -2.49
C PHE A 188 -5.31 1.75 -3.71
N TRP A 189 -6.25 1.62 -4.63
CA TRP A 189 -6.03 0.98 -5.91
C TRP A 189 -5.48 2.00 -6.90
N VAL A 190 -4.53 1.57 -7.73
CA VAL A 190 -3.92 2.36 -8.79
C VAL A 190 -4.14 1.64 -10.11
N ASP A 191 -4.71 2.33 -11.08
CA ASP A 191 -4.82 1.88 -12.46
C ASP A 191 -4.03 2.82 -13.39
N GLN A 192 -3.26 2.24 -14.30
CA GLN A 192 -2.62 2.98 -15.38
C GLN A 192 -2.98 2.35 -16.72
N TYR A 193 -3.63 3.13 -17.58
CA TYR A 193 -3.74 2.79 -19.00
C TYR A 193 -2.41 3.02 -19.72
N ILE A 194 -1.99 2.05 -20.52
CA ILE A 194 -0.79 2.17 -21.36
C ILE A 194 -1.18 2.66 -22.75
N PRO A 195 -0.68 3.82 -23.21
CA PRO A 195 -0.98 4.32 -24.55
C PRO A 195 -0.62 3.30 -25.65
N LEU A 196 -1.46 3.20 -26.70
CA LEU A 196 -1.23 2.29 -27.84
C LEU A 196 0.08 2.59 -28.59
N ASP A 197 0.48 3.86 -28.59
CA ASP A 197 1.67 4.40 -29.23
C ASP A 197 2.88 4.53 -28.27
N ALA A 198 2.76 4.05 -27.03
CA ALA A 198 3.86 4.05 -26.08
C ALA A 198 5.10 3.35 -26.68
N SER A 199 6.25 4.01 -26.56
CA SER A 199 7.51 3.42 -27.02
C SER A 199 7.94 2.30 -26.06
N PRO A 200 8.49 1.18 -26.54
CA PRO A 200 8.97 0.13 -25.64
C PRO A 200 10.08 0.62 -24.68
N GLY A 201 10.20 -0.04 -23.53
CA GLY A 201 11.20 0.23 -22.50
C GLY A 201 10.61 0.66 -21.17
N THR A 202 11.49 1.11 -20.27
CA THR A 202 11.12 1.41 -18.88
C THR A 202 10.63 2.84 -18.73
N TYR A 203 9.45 2.99 -18.12
CA TYR A 203 8.93 4.27 -17.63
C TYR A 203 8.97 4.28 -16.10
N THR A 204 9.08 5.48 -15.54
CA THR A 204 9.16 5.70 -14.09
C THR A 204 8.07 6.67 -13.64
N ALA A 205 7.50 6.39 -12.48
CA ALA A 205 6.57 7.25 -11.76
C ALA A 205 6.86 7.13 -10.26
N GLU A 206 6.14 7.89 -9.45
CA GLU A 206 6.25 7.86 -8.01
C GLU A 206 4.88 8.03 -7.38
N VAL A 207 4.51 7.09 -6.50
CA VAL A 207 3.39 7.22 -5.56
C VAL A 207 3.87 8.04 -4.38
N GLU A 208 3.08 9.03 -3.99
CA GLU A 208 3.32 9.87 -2.82
C GLU A 208 2.17 9.76 -1.83
N VAL A 209 2.47 9.51 -0.56
CA VAL A 209 1.50 9.59 0.55
C VAL A 209 1.99 10.62 1.56
N THR A 210 1.12 11.58 1.85
CA THR A 210 1.40 12.70 2.75
C THR A 210 0.45 12.65 3.94
N ILE A 211 1.02 12.70 5.15
CA ILE A 211 0.29 12.71 6.43
C ILE A 211 1.03 13.65 7.37
N ASP A 212 0.36 14.68 7.91
CA ASP A 212 0.94 15.68 8.83
C ASP A 212 2.26 16.30 8.30
N ASN A 213 2.30 16.67 7.01
CA ASN A 213 3.48 17.18 6.29
C ASN A 213 4.66 16.20 6.16
N ILE A 214 4.49 14.95 6.59
CA ILE A 214 5.46 13.89 6.35
C ILE A 214 5.08 13.19 5.05
N VAL A 215 6.00 13.24 4.10
CA VAL A 215 5.85 12.63 2.78
C VAL A 215 6.60 11.31 2.75
N LYS A 216 5.94 10.24 2.28
CA LYS A 216 6.60 8.99 1.93
C LYS A 216 6.30 8.63 0.48
N LYS A 217 7.30 8.07 -0.19
CA LYS A 217 7.28 7.81 -1.62
C LYS A 217 7.57 6.35 -1.92
N ILE A 218 6.92 5.81 -2.94
CA ILE A 218 7.25 4.52 -3.54
C ILE A 218 7.51 4.76 -5.03
N PRO A 219 8.77 4.65 -5.49
CA PRO A 219 9.07 4.65 -6.92
C PRO A 219 8.39 3.48 -7.63
N VAL A 220 7.86 3.73 -8.81
CA VAL A 220 7.19 2.75 -9.66
C VAL A 220 7.88 2.70 -11.01
N GLU A 221 8.32 1.51 -11.41
CA GLU A 221 8.86 1.22 -12.73
C GLU A 221 7.88 0.33 -13.50
N ILE A 222 7.61 0.68 -14.75
CA ILE A 222 6.83 -0.16 -15.67
C ILE A 222 7.63 -0.39 -16.94
N ASN A 223 7.89 -1.66 -17.26
CA ASN A 223 8.56 -2.04 -18.50
C ASN A 223 7.53 -2.33 -19.60
N ILE A 224 7.53 -1.51 -20.65
CA ILE A 224 6.61 -1.63 -21.79
C ILE A 224 7.23 -2.53 -22.85
N TRP A 225 6.55 -3.63 -23.13
CA TRP A 225 6.97 -4.63 -24.10
C TRP A 225 6.63 -4.15 -25.52
N ASN A 226 7.36 -4.65 -26.52
CA ASN A 226 7.16 -4.25 -27.90
C ASN A 226 6.03 -5.03 -28.59
N PHE A 227 4.84 -5.03 -27.97
CA PHE A 227 3.61 -5.52 -28.59
C PHE A 227 2.41 -4.75 -28.04
N THR A 228 1.29 -4.85 -28.77
CA THR A 228 0.06 -4.11 -28.47
C THR A 228 -1.08 -5.10 -28.26
N VAL A 229 -1.81 -4.93 -27.15
CA VAL A 229 -3.11 -5.58 -26.95
C VAL A 229 -4.12 -4.84 -27.83
N PRO A 230 -4.78 -5.52 -28.77
CA PRO A 230 -5.67 -4.85 -29.71
C PRO A 230 -6.94 -4.38 -29.00
N ASN A 231 -7.46 -3.22 -29.40
CA ASN A 231 -8.74 -2.68 -28.89
C ASN A 231 -9.94 -3.33 -29.60
N GLU A 232 -9.98 -4.66 -29.60
CA GLU A 232 -11.05 -5.48 -30.16
C GLU A 232 -11.21 -6.75 -29.34
N ASN A 233 -12.46 -7.18 -29.16
CA ASN A 233 -12.77 -8.42 -28.46
C ASN A 233 -12.99 -9.56 -29.45
N ASN A 234 -11.95 -10.38 -29.64
CA ASN A 234 -12.03 -11.61 -30.44
C ASN A 234 -12.27 -12.87 -29.59
N LEU A 235 -12.49 -12.73 -28.28
CA LEU A 235 -12.80 -13.85 -27.40
C LEU A 235 -14.21 -14.36 -27.73
N LYS A 236 -14.31 -15.61 -28.14
CA LYS A 236 -15.58 -16.29 -28.41
C LYS A 236 -16.37 -16.67 -27.13
N ALA A 237 -15.97 -16.16 -25.97
CA ALA A 237 -16.61 -16.42 -24.70
C ALA A 237 -17.61 -15.29 -24.39
N SER A 238 -18.85 -15.68 -24.05
CA SER A 238 -19.83 -14.76 -23.48
C SER A 238 -19.40 -14.41 -22.06
N LEU A 239 -19.06 -13.15 -21.81
CA LEU A 239 -18.92 -12.61 -20.45
C LEU A 239 -20.32 -12.39 -19.86
N GLN A 240 -21.09 -13.47 -19.66
CA GLN A 240 -22.30 -13.41 -18.85
C GLN A 240 -21.89 -13.49 -17.38
N HIS A 241 -22.05 -12.37 -16.68
CA HIS A 241 -21.96 -12.29 -15.22
C HIS A 241 -23.09 -13.12 -14.60
N GLU A 242 -22.76 -14.25 -13.96
CA GLU A 242 -23.59 -14.75 -12.87
C GLU A 242 -23.35 -13.83 -11.66
N GLY A 243 -24.35 -13.01 -11.35
CA GLY A 243 -24.43 -12.23 -10.13
C GLY A 243 -25.02 -13.02 -8.96
#